data_AF-A0A831TU02-F1
#
_entry.id   AF-A0A831TU02-F1
#
_cell.length_a   1.000
_cell.length_b   1.000
_cell.length_c   1.000
_cell.angle_alpha   90.00
_cell.angle_beta   90.00
_cell.angle_gamma   90.00
#
_symmetry.space_group_name_H-M   'P 1'
#
loop_
_entity.id
_entity.type
_entity.pdbx_description
1 polymer ?
#
loop_
_entity_poly.entity_id
_entity_poly.type
_entity_poly.pdbx_seq_one_letter_code
_entity_poly.pdbx_strand_id
1 'polypeptide(L)'
;MYLDLGGVIMKNDRVGVRKQFNEVSQHYDKQREKLIPCFGDFYNIATALAEINNDSPSVLDLGAGTGLFSSFILNKYPKAKLTLIDLSEGMLDMAKTRFHNNSNATYIVSDYIDYEYNERYDLVIS
;
A
#
# COMPACT_ATOMS: atom_id res chain seq x y z
N MET A 1 -30.91 17.17 -18.01
CA MET A 1 -30.69 15.88 -17.31
C MET A 1 -29.49 15.24 -17.99
N TYR A 2 -28.27 15.57 -17.54
CA TYR A 2 -27.05 14.96 -18.10
C TYR A 2 -26.82 13.63 -17.37
N LEU A 3 -26.77 12.53 -18.13
CA LEU A 3 -26.37 11.23 -17.63
C LEU A 3 -24.85 11.21 -17.50
N ASP A 4 -24.38 11.14 -16.25
CA ASP A 4 -22.99 10.85 -15.92
C ASP A 4 -22.67 9.39 -16.30
N LEU A 5 -22.20 9.20 -17.52
CA LEU A 5 -21.73 7.92 -18.05
C LEU A 5 -20.25 7.65 -17.68
N GLY A 6 -19.56 8.61 -17.07
CA GLY A 6 -18.15 8.48 -16.68
C GLY A 6 -17.95 7.58 -15.46
N GLY A 7 -18.87 7.65 -14.49
CA GLY A 7 -18.80 6.85 -13.25
C GLY A 7 -19.07 5.36 -13.42
N VAL A 8 -19.80 4.94 -14.48
CA VAL A 8 -20.16 3.52 -14.68
C VAL A 8 -19.04 2.72 -15.34
N ILE A 9 -18.30 3.33 -16.28
CA ILE A 9 -17.20 2.66 -16.99
C ILE A 9 -16.00 2.43 -16.06
N MET A 10 -15.61 3.44 -15.26
CA MET A 10 -14.51 3.30 -14.29
C MET A 10 -14.79 2.26 -13.19
N LYS A 11 -16.05 2.14 -12.73
CA LYS A 11 -16.42 1.16 -11.70
C LYS A 11 -16.23 -0.29 -12.17
N ASN A 12 -16.48 -0.57 -13.44
CA ASN A 12 -16.37 -1.92 -13.98
C ASN A 12 -14.90 -2.37 -14.11
N ASP A 13 -14.00 -1.44 -14.43
CA ASP A 13 -12.55 -1.69 -14.48
C ASP A 13 -11.98 -1.99 -13.07
N ARG A 14 -12.43 -1.27 -12.04
CA ARG A 14 -12.00 -1.50 -10.65
C ARG A 14 -12.33 -2.90 -10.14
N VAL A 15 -13.48 -3.46 -10.54
CA VAL A 15 -13.86 -4.85 -10.19
C VAL A 15 -12.88 -5.85 -10.82
N GLY A 16 -12.51 -5.65 -12.09
CA GLY A 16 -11.51 -6.49 -12.78
C GLY A 16 -10.13 -6.40 -12.12
N VAL A 17 -9.68 -5.18 -11.82
CA VAL A 17 -8.40 -4.92 -11.14
C VAL A 17 -8.34 -5.58 -9.77
N ARG A 18 -9.39 -5.42 -8.94
CA ARG A 18 -9.47 -6.07 -7.62
C ARG A 18 -9.36 -7.59 -7.72
N LYS A 19 -10.07 -8.19 -8.68
CA LYS A 19 -10.05 -9.64 -8.90
C LYS A 19 -8.65 -10.13 -9.28
N GLN A 20 -8.01 -9.47 -10.24
CA GLN A 20 -6.67 -9.85 -10.69
C GLN A 20 -5.64 -9.77 -9.55
N PHE A 21 -5.67 -8.70 -8.75
CA PHE A 21 -4.74 -8.57 -7.62
C PHE A 21 -4.98 -9.62 -6.52
N ASN A 22 -6.24 -9.96 -6.23
CA ASN A 22 -6.56 -11.05 -5.31
C ASN A 22 -5.96 -12.39 -5.78
N GLU A 23 -5.97 -12.67 -7.08
CA GLU A 23 -5.48 -13.94 -7.64
C GLU A 23 -3.95 -14.06 -7.61
N VAL A 24 -3.22 -12.96 -7.76
CA VAL A 24 -1.74 -12.99 -7.88
C VAL A 24 -1.00 -12.68 -6.58
N SER A 25 -1.70 -12.35 -5.49
CA SER A 25 -1.11 -11.81 -4.25
C SER A 25 0.04 -12.65 -3.69
N GLN A 26 -0.10 -13.99 -3.69
CA GLN A 26 0.90 -14.92 -3.14
C GLN A 26 2.27 -14.85 -3.83
N HIS A 27 2.31 -14.47 -5.11
CA HIS A 27 3.54 -14.46 -5.92
C HIS A 27 4.03 -13.05 -6.23
N TYR A 28 3.33 -12.03 -5.74
CA TYR A 28 3.48 -10.65 -6.18
C TYR A 28 4.90 -10.10 -5.95
N ASP A 29 5.46 -10.28 -4.76
CA ASP A 29 6.82 -9.86 -4.42
C ASP A 29 7.88 -10.44 -5.35
N LYS A 30 7.86 -11.76 -5.53
CA LYS A 30 8.82 -12.49 -6.38
C LYS A 30 8.69 -12.09 -7.85
N GLN A 31 7.51 -11.70 -8.29
CA GLN A 31 7.30 -11.15 -9.62
C GLN A 31 7.85 -9.72 -9.71
N ARG A 32 7.59 -8.86 -8.72
CA ARG A 32 8.13 -7.49 -8.70
C ARG A 32 9.66 -7.45 -8.71
N GLU A 33 10.32 -8.29 -7.93
CA GLU A 33 11.79 -8.37 -7.89
C GLU A 33 12.39 -8.66 -9.28
N LYS A 34 11.72 -9.48 -10.10
CA LYS A 34 12.16 -9.82 -11.46
C LYS A 34 11.84 -8.76 -12.50
N LEU A 35 10.81 -7.94 -12.25
CA LEU A 35 10.29 -6.97 -13.22
C LEU A 35 10.88 -5.57 -13.04
N ILE A 36 11.33 -5.22 -11.83
CA ILE A 36 11.89 -3.90 -11.54
C ILE A 36 13.42 -4.00 -11.61
N PRO A 37 14.07 -3.42 -12.63
CA PRO A 37 15.53 -3.31 -12.66
C PRO A 37 16.00 -2.55 -11.42
N CYS A 38 17.08 -3.02 -10.79
CA CYS A 38 17.61 -2.43 -9.57
C CYS A 38 16.55 -2.31 -8.45
N PHE A 39 15.70 -3.33 -8.30
CA PHE A 39 14.61 -3.39 -7.32
C PHE A 39 15.00 -2.89 -5.91
N GLY A 40 16.16 -3.31 -5.40
CA GLY A 40 16.65 -2.86 -4.09
C GLY A 40 16.91 -1.36 -4.05
N ASP A 41 17.62 -0.82 -5.05
CA ASP A 41 17.93 0.62 -5.11
C ASP A 41 16.67 1.47 -5.22
N PHE A 42 15.67 1.01 -5.97
CA PHE A 42 14.40 1.71 -6.11
C PHE A 42 13.76 2.02 -4.74
N TYR A 43 13.57 0.99 -3.90
CA TYR A 43 12.98 1.19 -2.56
C TYR A 43 13.95 1.83 -1.58
N ASN A 44 15.25 1.51 -1.65
CA ASN A 44 16.24 2.06 -0.74
C ASN A 44 16.42 3.57 -0.94
N ILE A 45 16.44 4.05 -2.18
CA ILE A 45 16.53 5.49 -2.49
C ILE A 45 15.27 6.21 -1.99
N ALA A 46 14.08 5.68 -2.29
CA ALA A 46 12.83 6.28 -1.82
C ALA A 46 12.77 6.33 -0.28
N THR A 47 13.20 5.24 0.38
CA THR A 47 13.28 5.15 1.84
C THR A 47 14.33 6.09 2.42
N ALA A 48 15.47 6.27 1.76
CA ALA A 48 16.50 7.21 2.18
C ALA A 48 15.98 8.64 2.18
N LEU A 49 15.26 9.04 1.12
CA LEU A 49 14.67 10.38 0.98
C LEU A 49 13.50 10.66 1.94
N ALA A 50 12.85 9.62 2.46
CA ALA A 50 11.80 9.75 3.47
C ALA A 50 12.39 10.08 4.85
N GLU A 51 12.96 11.28 5.00
CA GLU A 51 13.53 11.76 6.26
C GLU A 51 12.47 12.49 7.10
N ILE A 52 12.08 11.85 8.20
CA ILE A 52 11.20 12.43 9.22
C ILE A 52 12.01 12.55 10.52
N ASN A 53 11.94 13.73 11.15
CA ASN A 53 12.49 13.99 12.49
C ASN A 53 11.52 13.53 13.60
N ASN A 54 11.10 12.27 13.54
CA ASN A 54 10.20 11.61 14.49
C ASN A 54 10.55 10.11 14.52
N ASP A 55 10.74 9.55 15.71
CA ASP A 55 11.09 8.12 15.86
C ASP A 55 9.90 7.18 15.63
N SER A 56 8.66 7.70 15.65
CA SER A 56 7.42 6.95 15.43
C SER A 56 6.49 7.68 14.45
N PRO A 57 6.89 7.84 13.18
CA PRO A 57 6.10 8.58 12.21
C PRO A 57 4.77 7.85 11.90
N SER A 58 3.69 8.59 11.68
CA SER A 58 2.47 8.04 11.08
C SER A 58 2.62 7.97 9.55
N VAL A 59 2.46 6.78 8.98
CA VAL A 59 2.74 6.52 7.56
C VAL A 59 1.49 5.95 6.91
N LEU A 60 1.08 6.56 5.79
CA LEU A 60 0.03 6.04 4.91
C LEU A 60 0.65 5.45 3.65
N ASP A 61 0.37 4.18 3.38
CA ASP A 61 0.78 3.48 2.16
C ASP A 61 -0.44 3.27 1.24
N LEU A 62 -0.45 4.00 0.11
CA LEU A 62 -1.55 4.03 -0.85
C LEU A 62 -1.38 2.92 -1.90
N GLY A 63 -2.35 2.01 -1.97
CA GLY A 63 -2.21 0.83 -2.83
C GLY A 63 -1.11 -0.08 -2.30
N ALA A 64 -1.12 -0.31 -0.98
CA ALA A 64 -0.02 -0.91 -0.24
C ALA A 64 0.33 -2.34 -0.69
N GLY A 65 -0.57 -3.02 -1.40
CA GLY A 65 -0.38 -4.38 -1.87
C GLY A 65 -0.05 -5.33 -0.72
N THR A 66 1.03 -6.08 -0.89
CA THR A 66 1.57 -7.02 0.10
C THR A 66 2.36 -6.34 1.23
N GLY A 67 2.34 -5.01 1.31
CA GLY A 67 3.05 -4.21 2.29
C GLY A 67 4.56 -4.10 2.04
N LEU A 68 5.01 -4.29 0.80
CA LEU A 68 6.43 -4.33 0.48
C LEU A 68 7.13 -3.01 0.81
N PHE A 69 6.65 -1.86 0.32
CA PHE A 69 7.28 -0.57 0.58
C PHE A 69 7.21 -0.21 2.07
N SER A 70 6.03 -0.37 2.68
CA SER A 70 5.86 -0.30 4.14
C SER A 70 6.94 -1.07 4.93
N SER A 71 7.41 -2.22 4.44
CA SER A 71 8.47 -2.99 5.13
C SER A 71 9.84 -2.30 5.10
N PHE A 72 10.18 -1.58 4.03
CA PHE A 72 11.40 -0.78 3.97
C PHE A 72 11.31 0.43 4.92
N ILE A 73 10.14 1.07 4.98
CA ILE A 73 9.90 2.15 5.94
C ILE A 73 10.01 1.65 7.38
N LEU A 74 9.44 0.49 7.71
CA LEU A 74 9.52 -0.09 9.05
C LEU A 74 10.96 -0.50 9.43
N ASN A 75 11.79 -0.89 8.46
CA ASN A 75 13.22 -1.12 8.71
C ASN A 75 13.96 0.17 9.09
N LYS A 76 13.61 1.31 8.46
CA LYS A 76 14.18 2.63 8.80
C LYS A 76 13.60 3.20 10.09
N TYR A 77 12.30 3.03 10.32
CA TYR A 77 11.55 3.53 11.46
C TYR A 77 10.79 2.38 12.15
N PRO A 78 11.45 1.60 13.04
CA PRO A 78 10.84 0.41 13.66
C PRO A 78 9.59 0.67 14.51
N LYS A 79 9.35 1.92 14.92
CA LYS A 79 8.17 2.33 15.70
C LYS A 79 7.13 3.07 14.84
N ALA A 80 7.28 3.10 13.52
CA ALA A 80 6.31 3.72 12.62
C ALA A 80 4.92 3.12 12.82
N LYS A 81 3.90 3.97 12.74
CA LYS A 81 2.49 3.59 12.75
C LYS A 81 2.03 3.52 11.31
N LEU A 82 1.79 2.30 10.81
CA LEU A 82 1.47 2.07 9.43
C LEU A 82 -0.05 2.04 9.23
N THR A 83 -0.53 2.74 8.21
CA THR A 83 -1.87 2.60 7.66
C THR A 83 -1.73 2.13 6.22
N LEU A 84 -2.15 0.90 5.94
CA LEU A 84 -2.08 0.28 4.61
C LEU A 84 -3.48 0.25 4.01
N ILE A 85 -3.66 0.92 2.88
CA ILE A 85 -4.92 0.89 2.12
C ILE A 85 -4.70 0.22 0.77
N ASP A 86 -5.55 -0.75 0.44
CA ASP A 86 -5.55 -1.41 -0.86
C ASP A 86 -6.98 -1.84 -1.23
N LEU A 87 -7.26 -1.89 -2.53
CA LEU A 87 -8.56 -2.36 -3.04
C LEU A 87 -8.73 -3.88 -2.85
N SER A 88 -7.62 -4.61 -2.81
CA SER A 88 -7.56 -6.08 -2.73
C SER A 88 -7.40 -6.56 -1.29
N GLU A 89 -8.37 -7.35 -0.84
CA GLU A 89 -8.30 -8.04 0.45
C GLU A 89 -7.16 -9.07 0.47
N GLY A 90 -7.00 -9.82 -0.62
CA GLY A 90 -5.93 -10.83 -0.74
C GLY A 90 -4.51 -10.22 -0.67
N MET A 91 -4.35 -8.96 -1.12
CA MET A 91 -3.10 -8.22 -0.94
C MET A 91 -2.85 -7.88 0.53
N LEU A 92 -3.87 -7.32 1.21
CA LEU A 92 -3.73 -6.97 2.62
C LEU A 92 -3.59 -8.20 3.53
N ASP A 93 -4.10 -9.36 3.16
CA ASP A 93 -3.84 -10.60 3.91
C ASP A 93 -2.37 -11.02 3.85
N MET A 94 -1.71 -10.81 2.71
CA MET A 94 -0.26 -10.98 2.60
C MET A 94 0.48 -9.93 3.44
N ALA A 95 0.02 -8.69 3.46
CA ALA A 95 0.58 -7.64 4.30
C ALA A 95 0.43 -7.96 5.81
N LYS A 96 -0.74 -8.42 6.25
CA LYS A 96 -0.98 -8.90 7.62
C LYS A 96 -0.03 -10.03 8.00
N THR A 97 0.22 -10.96 7.07
CA THR A 97 1.18 -12.06 7.28
C THR A 97 2.60 -11.53 7.44
N ARG A 98 3.02 -10.59 6.58
CA ARG A 98 4.34 -9.93 6.67
C ARG A 98 4.55 -9.25 8.01
N PHE A 99 3.52 -8.57 8.52
CA PHE A 99 3.58 -7.76 9.72
C PHE A 99 2.90 -8.41 10.94
N HIS A 100 2.78 -9.73 10.98
CA HIS A 100 2.06 -10.45 12.04
C HIS A 100 2.53 -10.14 13.47
N ASN A 101 3.79 -9.71 13.64
CA ASN A 101 4.37 -9.31 14.93
C ASN A 101 4.34 -7.79 15.20
N ASN A 102 3.79 -6.99 14.29
CA ASN A 102 3.71 -5.53 14.45
C ASN A 102 2.29 -5.11 14.85
N SER A 103 2.12 -4.67 16.09
CA SER A 103 0.83 -4.17 16.59
C SER A 103 0.48 -2.76 16.10
N ASN A 104 1.41 -2.07 15.43
CA ASN A 104 1.23 -0.69 14.95
C ASN A 104 0.87 -0.61 13.46
N ALA A 105 0.15 -1.61 12.94
CA ALA A 105 -0.30 -1.64 11.55
C ALA A 105 -1.84 -1.71 11.46
N THR A 106 -2.43 -0.79 10.72
CA THR A 106 -3.86 -0.74 10.38
C THR A 106 -4.04 -1.06 8.90
N TYR A 107 -5.06 -1.83 8.56
CA TYR A 107 -5.34 -2.31 7.20
C TYR A 107 -6.74 -1.90 6.77
N ILE A 108 -6.85 -1.27 5.60
CA ILE A 108 -8.10 -0.72 5.08
C ILE A 108 -8.35 -1.30 3.69
N VAL A 109 -9.36 -2.15 3.56
CA VAL A 109 -9.81 -2.64 2.23
C VAL A 109 -10.74 -1.58 1.63
N SER A 110 -10.19 -0.69 0.81
CA SER A 110 -10.96 0.37 0.15
C SER A 110 -10.24 0.87 -1.08
N ASP A 111 -10.98 1.51 -1.97
CA ASP A 111 -10.41 2.38 -2.99
C ASP A 111 -9.88 3.65 -2.30
N TYR A 112 -8.58 3.92 -2.43
CA TYR A 112 -7.96 5.10 -1.82
C TYR A 112 -8.36 6.41 -2.51
N ILE A 113 -8.95 6.36 -3.72
CA ILE A 113 -9.46 7.55 -4.42
C ILE A 113 -10.70 8.10 -3.72
N ASP A 114 -11.56 7.21 -3.24
CA ASP A 114 -12.87 7.55 -2.66
C ASP A 114 -12.88 7.44 -1.12
N TYR A 115 -11.76 7.04 -0.50
CA TYR A 115 -11.66 6.89 0.94
C TYR A 115 -11.51 8.24 1.65
N GLU A 116 -12.35 8.48 2.66
CA GLU A 116 -12.30 9.68 3.47
C GLU A 116 -11.27 9.53 4.61
N TYR A 117 -10.16 10.26 4.51
CA TYR A 117 -9.11 10.30 5.52
C TYR A 117 -9.43 11.35 6.59
N ASN A 118 -9.54 10.91 7.84
CA ASN A 118 -9.82 11.78 8.99
C ASN A 118 -8.58 12.04 9.87
N GLU A 119 -7.42 11.50 9.48
CA GLU A 119 -6.17 11.58 10.23
C GLU A 119 -5.09 12.34 9.45
N ARG A 120 -4.03 12.76 10.15
CA ARG A 120 -2.83 13.34 9.53
C ARG A 120 -1.69 12.32 9.55
N TYR A 121 -0.95 12.28 8.45
CA TYR A 121 0.20 11.41 8.28
C TYR A 121 1.47 12.25 8.15
N ASP A 122 2.54 11.80 8.80
CA ASP A 122 3.88 12.38 8.66
C ASP A 122 4.48 12.05 7.28
N LEU A 123 4.11 10.89 6.71
CA LEU A 123 4.57 10.41 5.41
C LEU A 123 3.44 9.71 4.64
N VAL A 124 3.36 9.97 3.34
CA VAL A 124 2.50 9.22 2.40
C VAL A 124 3.39 8.59 1.32
N ILE A 125 3.25 7.28 1.10
CA ILE A 125 4.01 6.50 0.12
C ILE A 125 3.06 5.71 -0.81
N SER A 126 3.59 5.24 -1.95
CA SER A 126 2.91 4.38 -2.94
C SER A 126 3.95 3.65 -3.81
#